data_AF-A0A2P2LQ83-F1
#
_entry.id   AF-A0A2P2LQ83-F1
#
_cell.length_a   1.000
_cell.length_b   1.000
_cell.length_c   1.000
_cell.angle_alpha   90.00
_cell.angle_beta   90.00
_cell.angle_gamma   90.00
#
_symmetry.space_group_name_H-M   'P 1'
#
loop_
_entity.id
_entity.type
_entity.pdbx_description
1 polymer ?
#
loop_
_entity_poly.entity_id
_entity_poly.type
_entity_poly.pdbx_seq_one_letter_code
_entity_poly.pdbx_strand_id
1 'polypeptide(L)'
;MEGVEMENPATVSTVDDGVDFCESILLRLSSSTQEDHQHLCATIGAMAQELKDQNLASNPVAYFGATCSSLERLLSSDPDPPPQMISSFLTILSFILPRISVPILRKKREFVSELVVRVLRLSSTTVVALVSGLKCVGHLLIVKDTANWADVSHLYSVLLGFMVDSRPKVRRQSHTCIRDVLQSFQGTSALAPASEGITKAFERYLLFAGGSGANATEESKGAQEVLYILDSLKECLPFMLMKYMTTILKYFKTLLELQQPVVTRRITDSLNAICLHPTMDIPDEILLDLLCSIAVYASTNETSADNMTFTARLLDVGLKKIYSLNRQICVVKLPIVFSTLKGWMLIFGIMANVFDCLLLLLVFLC
;
A
#
# COMPACT_ATOMS: atom_id res chain seq x y z
N MET A 1 -18.00 -21.18 -2.60
CA MET A 1 -16.89 -20.76 -3.48
C MET A 1 -15.81 -20.22 -2.55
N GLU A 2 -15.02 -21.14 -2.02
CA GLU A 2 -14.04 -20.85 -0.97
C GLU A 2 -12.80 -20.24 -1.62
N GLY A 3 -12.50 -19.01 -1.23
CA GLY A 3 -11.27 -18.33 -1.59
C GLY A 3 -10.13 -18.90 -0.76
N VAL A 4 -9.22 -19.62 -1.41
CA VAL A 4 -7.91 -19.91 -0.83
C VAL A 4 -7.12 -18.60 -0.85
N GLU A 5 -6.93 -18.07 0.35
CA GLU A 5 -6.08 -16.93 0.63
C GLU A 5 -4.66 -17.22 0.11
N MET A 6 -4.17 -16.33 -0.73
CA MET A 6 -2.80 -16.34 -1.18
C MET A 6 -1.94 -15.89 0.00
N GLU A 7 -1.37 -16.87 0.71
CA GLU A 7 -0.40 -16.64 1.77
C GLU A 7 0.66 -15.64 1.31
N ASN A 8 0.79 -14.61 2.11
CA ASN A 8 1.80 -13.58 2.04
C ASN A 8 3.18 -14.25 2.11
N PRO A 9 4.11 -14.07 1.15
CA PRO A 9 5.49 -14.49 1.35
C PRO A 9 6.19 -13.42 2.20
N ALA A 10 5.73 -13.25 3.44
CA ALA A 10 6.51 -12.59 4.46
C ALA A 10 7.67 -13.51 4.86
N THR A 11 8.81 -12.87 5.16
CA THR A 11 10.07 -13.46 5.61
C THR A 11 10.83 -14.29 4.57
N VAL A 12 11.73 -13.61 3.87
CA VAL A 12 12.99 -14.20 3.40
C VAL A 12 13.73 -14.70 4.64
N SER A 13 13.50 -15.97 5.00
CA SER A 13 14.49 -16.72 5.76
C SER A 13 15.70 -16.90 4.87
N THR A 14 16.87 -16.59 5.41
CA THR A 14 18.19 -16.81 4.83
C THR A 14 18.29 -18.25 4.32
N VAL A 15 18.21 -18.43 3.00
CA VAL A 15 18.46 -19.72 2.36
C VAL A 15 19.97 -19.83 2.14
N ASP A 16 20.51 -20.86 2.77
CA ASP A 16 21.79 -21.52 2.61
C ASP A 16 22.54 -21.22 1.29
N ASP A 17 23.83 -20.88 1.39
CA ASP A 17 24.73 -20.44 0.31
C ASP A 17 25.01 -21.53 -0.77
N GLY A 18 24.37 -22.71 -0.68
CA GLY A 18 24.64 -23.87 -1.53
C GLY A 18 23.55 -24.27 -2.54
N VAL A 19 22.34 -23.71 -2.47
CA VAL A 19 21.22 -24.12 -3.35
C VAL A 19 21.03 -23.12 -4.50
N ASP A 20 20.99 -23.62 -5.74
CA ASP A 20 20.73 -22.79 -6.92
C ASP A 20 19.39 -22.03 -6.74
N PHE A 21 19.43 -20.71 -6.95
CA PHE A 21 18.27 -19.81 -6.84
C PHE A 21 17.05 -20.34 -7.59
N CYS A 22 17.27 -20.86 -8.79
CA CYS A 22 16.22 -21.39 -9.64
C CYS A 22 15.71 -22.74 -9.12
N GLU A 23 16.57 -23.57 -8.55
CA GLU A 23 16.17 -24.83 -7.93
C GLU A 23 15.25 -24.59 -6.72
N SER A 24 15.53 -23.57 -5.90
CA SER A 24 14.65 -23.17 -4.80
C SER A 24 13.25 -22.72 -5.26
N ILE A 25 13.17 -21.96 -6.37
CA ILE A 25 11.90 -21.51 -6.93
C ILE A 25 11.14 -22.67 -7.59
N LEU A 26 11.84 -23.52 -8.35
CA LEU A 26 11.27 -24.69 -9.00
C LEU A 26 10.74 -25.70 -7.99
N LEU A 27 11.47 -25.97 -6.91
CA LEU A 27 11.02 -26.87 -5.84
C LEU A 27 9.73 -26.39 -5.19
N ARG A 28 9.55 -25.07 -5.05
CA ARG A 28 8.34 -24.48 -4.47
C ARG A 28 7.12 -24.49 -5.41
N LEU A 29 7.34 -24.33 -6.72
CA LEU A 29 6.26 -24.07 -7.67
C LEU A 29 5.94 -25.25 -8.59
N SER A 30 6.82 -26.25 -8.68
CA SER A 30 6.65 -27.44 -9.53
C SER A 30 5.45 -28.30 -9.16
N SER A 31 5.00 -28.27 -7.91
CA SER A 31 3.80 -28.98 -7.44
C SER A 31 2.49 -28.24 -7.72
N SER A 32 2.56 -27.00 -8.24
CA SER A 32 1.36 -26.19 -8.46
C SER A 32 0.64 -26.54 -9.76
N THR A 33 -0.68 -26.60 -9.69
CA THR A 33 -1.57 -26.86 -10.83
C THR A 33 -1.95 -25.59 -11.61
N GLN A 34 -1.49 -24.41 -11.18
CA GLN A 34 -1.80 -23.16 -11.87
C GLN A 34 -0.96 -23.00 -13.13
N GLU A 35 -1.60 -22.64 -14.25
CA GLU A 35 -0.94 -22.43 -15.55
C GLU A 35 0.20 -21.40 -15.48
N ASP A 36 -0.01 -20.29 -14.76
CA ASP A 36 1.00 -19.24 -14.58
C ASP A 36 2.28 -19.79 -13.89
N HIS A 37 2.14 -20.72 -12.94
CA HIS A 37 3.27 -21.36 -12.28
C HIS A 37 3.98 -22.36 -13.20
N GLN A 38 3.24 -23.08 -14.04
CA GLN A 38 3.83 -23.99 -15.03
C GLN A 38 4.63 -23.22 -16.09
N HIS A 39 4.09 -22.11 -16.61
CA HIS A 39 4.81 -21.23 -17.54
C HIS A 39 6.06 -20.61 -16.91
N LEU A 40 5.97 -20.20 -15.64
CA LEU A 40 7.11 -19.68 -14.89
C LEU A 40 8.20 -20.75 -14.72
N CYS A 41 7.83 -21.96 -14.30
CA CYS A 41 8.77 -23.08 -14.17
C CYS A 41 9.44 -23.45 -15.50
N ALA A 42 8.67 -23.49 -16.59
CA ALA A 42 9.20 -23.74 -17.94
C ALA A 42 10.19 -22.64 -18.36
N THR A 43 9.87 -21.37 -18.09
CA THR A 43 10.75 -20.23 -18.39
C THR A 43 12.04 -20.31 -17.59
N ILE A 44 11.96 -20.63 -16.30
CA ILE A 44 13.13 -20.82 -15.44
C ILE A 44 14.00 -21.98 -15.94
N GLY A 45 13.38 -23.11 -16.31
CA GLY A 45 14.09 -24.27 -16.87
C GLY A 45 14.82 -23.93 -18.17
N ALA A 46 14.16 -23.22 -19.09
CA ALA A 46 14.76 -22.77 -20.34
C ALA A 46 15.95 -21.83 -20.10
N MET A 47 15.81 -20.88 -19.17
CA MET A 47 16.91 -19.99 -18.78
C MET A 47 18.08 -20.73 -18.14
N ALA A 48 17.80 -21.70 -17.27
CA ALA A 48 18.84 -22.52 -16.65
C ALA A 48 19.61 -23.34 -17.69
N GLN A 49 18.92 -23.87 -18.71
CA GLN A 49 19.56 -24.56 -19.83
C GLN A 49 20.39 -23.59 -20.68
N GLU A 50 19.87 -22.40 -21.00
CA GLU A 50 20.60 -21.37 -21.76
C GLU A 50 21.91 -20.96 -21.05
N LEU A 51 21.89 -20.78 -19.73
CA LEU A 51 23.09 -20.47 -18.95
C LEU A 51 24.10 -21.64 -18.97
N LYS A 52 23.63 -22.89 -18.88
CA LYS A 52 24.47 -24.08 -18.98
C LYS A 52 25.14 -24.19 -20.36
N ASP A 53 24.36 -23.99 -21.44
CA ASP A 53 24.85 -24.08 -22.81
C ASP A 53 25.92 -23.00 -23.10
N GLN A 54 25.80 -21.82 -22.46
CA GLN A 54 26.77 -20.72 -22.55
C GLN A 54 27.95 -20.84 -21.57
N ASN A 55 28.05 -21.92 -20.78
CA ASN A 55 29.04 -22.10 -19.70
C ASN A 55 29.06 -20.93 -18.67
N LEU A 56 27.89 -20.35 -18.41
CA LEU A 56 27.72 -19.29 -17.41
C LEU A 56 27.34 -19.88 -16.05
N ALA A 57 27.73 -19.20 -14.98
CA ALA A 57 27.40 -19.62 -13.62
C ALA A 57 25.89 -19.44 -13.33
N SER A 58 25.26 -20.43 -12.71
CA SER A 58 23.89 -20.34 -12.19
C SER A 58 23.84 -19.49 -10.90
N ASN A 59 24.01 -18.18 -11.05
CA ASN A 59 23.91 -17.23 -9.93
C ASN A 59 22.89 -16.12 -10.23
N PRO A 60 22.38 -15.40 -9.20
CA PRO A 60 21.36 -14.38 -9.39
C PRO A 60 21.72 -13.30 -10.42
N VAL A 61 23.00 -12.94 -10.55
CA VAL A 61 23.45 -11.91 -11.50
C VAL A 61 23.37 -12.41 -12.94
N ALA A 62 23.70 -13.67 -13.19
CA ALA A 62 23.57 -14.30 -14.51
C ALA A 62 22.10 -14.39 -14.92
N TYR A 63 21.23 -14.85 -14.02
CA TYR A 63 19.78 -14.88 -14.26
C TYR A 63 19.21 -13.48 -14.47
N PHE A 64 19.65 -12.47 -13.71
CA PHE A 64 19.25 -11.08 -13.92
C PHE A 64 19.57 -10.61 -15.34
N GLY A 65 20.81 -10.83 -15.80
CA GLY A 65 21.24 -10.46 -17.15
C GLY A 65 20.45 -11.18 -18.23
N ALA A 66 20.27 -12.50 -18.09
CA ALA A 66 19.50 -13.31 -19.02
C ALA A 66 18.02 -12.90 -19.06
N THR A 67 17.39 -12.65 -17.90
CA THR A 67 15.98 -12.22 -17.84
C THR A 67 15.81 -10.88 -18.53
N CYS A 68 16.68 -9.90 -18.25
CA CYS A 68 16.55 -8.58 -18.86
C CYS A 68 16.77 -8.64 -20.38
N SER A 69 17.79 -9.38 -20.83
CA SER A 69 18.10 -9.53 -22.26
C SER A 69 16.97 -10.23 -23.02
N SER A 70 16.38 -11.28 -22.42
CA SER A 70 15.27 -12.00 -23.04
C SER A 70 13.98 -11.21 -23.07
N LEU A 71 13.69 -10.45 -22.01
CA LEU A 71 12.55 -9.54 -21.98
C LEU A 71 12.73 -8.38 -22.98
N GLU A 72 13.92 -7.78 -23.08
CA GLU A 72 14.20 -6.72 -24.04
C GLU A 72 14.04 -7.21 -25.49
N ARG A 73 14.57 -8.39 -25.80
CA ARG A 73 14.42 -9.04 -27.11
C ARG A 73 12.96 -9.28 -27.43
N LEU A 74 12.21 -9.84 -26.48
CA LEU A 74 10.78 -10.11 -26.63
C LEU A 74 9.99 -8.83 -26.96
N LEU A 75 10.26 -7.74 -26.24
CA LEU A 75 9.61 -6.44 -26.43
C LEU A 75 10.06 -5.69 -27.70
N SER A 76 11.14 -6.12 -28.33
CA SER A 76 11.69 -5.48 -29.54
C SER A 76 11.36 -6.25 -30.81
N SER A 77 11.20 -7.58 -30.71
CA SER A 77 10.94 -8.45 -31.85
C SER A 77 9.45 -8.63 -32.15
N ASP A 78 8.59 -8.52 -31.14
CA ASP A 78 7.15 -8.76 -31.29
C ASP A 78 6.34 -7.54 -30.81
N PRO A 79 5.47 -6.96 -31.66
CA PRO A 79 4.58 -5.87 -31.24
C PRO A 79 3.48 -6.31 -30.26
N ASP A 80 3.12 -7.59 -30.19
CA ASP A 80 2.16 -8.14 -29.21
C ASP A 80 2.70 -9.42 -28.54
N PRO A 81 3.71 -9.27 -27.66
CA PRO A 81 4.39 -10.42 -27.10
C PRO A 81 3.48 -11.27 -26.22
N PRO A 82 3.63 -12.62 -26.21
CA PRO A 82 2.79 -13.52 -25.42
C PRO A 82 2.71 -13.10 -23.93
N PRO A 83 1.52 -12.76 -23.41
CA PRO A 83 1.38 -12.19 -22.06
C PRO A 83 1.93 -13.08 -20.95
N GLN A 84 1.86 -14.40 -21.12
CA GLN A 84 2.37 -15.37 -20.14
C GLN A 84 3.90 -15.39 -20.06
N MET A 85 4.58 -15.14 -21.18
CA MET A 85 6.04 -15.06 -21.20
C MET A 85 6.52 -13.78 -20.50
N ILE A 86 5.85 -12.65 -20.76
CA ILE A 86 6.11 -11.38 -20.07
C ILE A 86 5.90 -11.54 -18.55
N SER A 87 4.80 -12.19 -18.16
CA SER A 87 4.46 -12.46 -16.75
C SER A 87 5.54 -13.28 -16.06
N SER A 88 6.06 -14.30 -16.75
CA SER A 88 7.14 -15.14 -16.24
C SER A 88 8.43 -14.34 -16.05
N PHE A 89 8.86 -13.57 -17.05
CA PHE A 89 10.08 -12.75 -16.94
C PHE A 89 9.98 -11.68 -15.85
N LEU A 90 8.85 -10.97 -15.73
CA LEU A 90 8.69 -10.00 -14.64
C LEU A 90 8.63 -10.65 -13.26
N THR A 91 8.03 -11.84 -13.15
CA THR A 91 7.98 -12.56 -11.88
C THR A 91 9.38 -13.00 -11.46
N ILE A 92 10.17 -13.56 -12.37
CA ILE A 92 11.58 -13.89 -12.16
C ILE A 92 12.35 -12.63 -11.73
N LEU A 93 12.20 -11.53 -12.46
CA LEU A 93 12.86 -10.26 -12.13
C LEU A 93 12.51 -9.77 -10.72
N SER A 94 11.24 -9.88 -10.32
CA SER A 94 10.78 -9.48 -8.98
C SER A 94 11.40 -10.30 -7.85
N PHE A 95 11.77 -11.56 -8.12
CA PHE A 95 12.46 -12.42 -7.15
C PHE A 95 13.97 -12.20 -7.14
N ILE A 96 14.56 -11.86 -8.28
CA ILE A 96 16.00 -11.66 -8.42
C ILE A 96 16.44 -10.30 -7.88
N LEU A 97 15.70 -9.23 -8.17
CA LEU A 97 16.09 -7.85 -7.84
C LEU A 97 16.53 -7.69 -6.36
N PRO A 98 15.80 -8.20 -5.35
CA PRO A 98 16.21 -8.10 -3.94
C PRO A 98 17.51 -8.84 -3.59
N ARG A 99 17.99 -9.73 -4.45
CA ARG A 99 19.21 -10.53 -4.26
C ARG A 99 20.42 -9.97 -5.00
N ILE A 100 20.24 -8.94 -5.84
CA ILE A 100 21.34 -8.31 -6.56
C ILE A 100 21.97 -7.24 -5.68
N SER A 101 23.30 -7.18 -5.66
CA SER A 101 24.01 -6.15 -4.91
C SER A 101 23.66 -4.74 -5.42
N VAL A 102 23.52 -3.81 -4.48
CA VAL A 102 23.20 -2.39 -4.75
C VAL A 102 24.08 -1.76 -5.84
N PRO A 103 25.42 -1.99 -5.90
CA PRO A 103 26.26 -1.38 -6.94
C PRO A 103 25.92 -1.85 -8.36
N ILE A 104 25.52 -3.11 -8.53
CA ILE A 104 25.12 -3.66 -9.84
C ILE A 104 23.78 -3.05 -10.26
N LEU A 105 22.81 -3.04 -9.36
CA LEU A 105 21.50 -2.45 -9.62
C LEU A 105 21.61 -0.97 -9.99
N ARG A 106 22.49 -0.22 -9.34
CA ARG A 106 22.74 1.19 -9.65
C ARG A 106 23.17 1.38 -11.10
N LYS A 107 24.16 0.60 -11.57
CA LYS A 107 24.65 0.69 -12.95
C LYS A 107 23.62 0.30 -14.00
N LYS A 108 22.63 -0.51 -13.64
CA LYS A 108 21.59 -1.02 -14.55
C LYS A 108 20.22 -0.42 -14.29
N ARG A 109 20.09 0.52 -13.34
CA ARG A 109 18.81 1.02 -12.84
C ARG A 109 17.96 1.60 -13.94
N GLU A 110 18.51 2.51 -14.74
CA GLU A 110 17.81 3.19 -15.84
C GLU A 110 17.27 2.17 -16.85
N PHE A 111 18.14 1.27 -17.31
CA PHE A 111 17.79 0.19 -18.23
C PHE A 111 16.65 -0.69 -17.70
N VAL A 112 16.76 -1.20 -16.48
CA VAL A 112 15.71 -2.06 -15.89
C VAL A 112 14.42 -1.27 -15.66
N SER A 113 14.54 -0.01 -15.25
CA SER A 113 13.38 0.87 -15.02
C SER A 113 12.61 1.08 -16.30
N GLU A 114 13.30 1.42 -17.40
CA GLU A 114 12.69 1.59 -18.71
C GLU A 114 12.04 0.29 -19.19
N LEU A 115 12.73 -0.84 -19.04
CA LEU A 115 12.22 -2.15 -19.43
C LEU A 115 10.92 -2.51 -18.70
N VAL A 116 10.89 -2.35 -17.38
CA VAL A 116 9.69 -2.63 -16.56
C VAL A 116 8.57 -1.65 -16.88
N VAL A 117 8.87 -0.36 -17.03
CA VAL A 117 7.86 0.66 -17.35
C VAL A 117 7.25 0.43 -18.73
N ARG A 118 8.05 0.02 -19.72
CA ARG A 118 7.53 -0.37 -21.05
C ARG A 118 6.51 -1.49 -20.93
N VAL A 119 6.79 -2.53 -20.14
CA VAL A 119 5.83 -3.63 -19.89
C VAL A 119 4.57 -3.12 -19.22
N LEU A 120 4.69 -2.31 -18.16
CA LEU A 120 3.54 -1.78 -17.42
C LEU A 120 2.62 -0.88 -18.27
N ARG A 121 3.09 -0.39 -19.42
CA ARG A 121 2.31 0.42 -20.37
C ARG A 121 1.66 -0.39 -21.48
N LEU A 122 1.94 -1.68 -21.60
CA LEU A 122 1.29 -2.54 -22.60
C LEU A 122 -0.20 -2.71 -22.27
N SER A 123 -1.05 -2.59 -23.28
CA SER A 123 -2.50 -2.72 -23.15
C SER A 123 -2.96 -4.14 -22.78
N SER A 124 -2.21 -5.17 -23.21
CA SER A 124 -2.53 -6.60 -23.04
C SER A 124 -1.85 -7.26 -21.83
N THR A 125 -1.51 -6.49 -20.79
CA THR A 125 -0.74 -7.01 -19.64
C THR A 125 -1.62 -7.78 -18.64
N THR A 126 -1.18 -8.99 -18.25
CA THR A 126 -1.84 -9.80 -17.23
C THR A 126 -1.75 -9.16 -15.83
N VAL A 127 -2.61 -9.58 -14.91
CA VAL A 127 -2.54 -9.17 -13.50
C VAL A 127 -1.19 -9.56 -12.87
N VAL A 128 -0.66 -10.74 -13.20
CA VAL A 128 0.61 -11.26 -12.66
C VAL A 128 1.77 -10.38 -13.11
N ALA A 129 1.85 -10.06 -14.41
CA ALA A 129 2.88 -9.17 -14.95
C ALA A 129 2.83 -7.78 -14.29
N LEU A 130 1.64 -7.18 -14.13
CA LEU A 130 1.51 -5.88 -13.47
C LEU A 130 1.95 -5.91 -12.01
N VAL A 131 1.51 -6.91 -11.25
CA VAL A 131 1.89 -7.08 -9.84
C VAL A 131 3.40 -7.26 -9.71
N SER A 132 4.00 -8.13 -10.51
CA SER A 132 5.45 -8.38 -10.50
C SER A 132 6.24 -7.16 -10.98
N GLY A 133 5.75 -6.42 -11.96
CA GLY A 133 6.34 -5.16 -12.43
C GLY A 133 6.30 -4.07 -11.37
N LEU A 134 5.17 -3.90 -10.67
CA LEU A 134 5.05 -2.96 -9.55
C LEU A 134 6.01 -3.30 -8.40
N LYS A 135 6.22 -4.60 -8.11
CA LYS A 135 7.25 -5.04 -7.14
C LYS A 135 8.66 -4.64 -7.58
N CYS A 136 8.98 -4.81 -8.87
CA CYS A 136 10.25 -4.36 -9.44
C CYS A 136 10.42 -2.85 -9.29
N VAL A 137 9.41 -2.05 -9.65
CA VAL A 137 9.42 -0.59 -9.49
C VAL A 137 9.62 -0.20 -8.03
N GLY A 138 8.88 -0.80 -7.10
CA GLY A 138 9.02 -0.56 -5.66
C GLY A 138 10.45 -0.83 -5.18
N HIS A 139 11.04 -1.96 -5.58
CA HIS A 139 12.41 -2.29 -5.22
C HIS A 139 13.43 -1.29 -5.79
N LEU A 140 13.30 -0.90 -7.06
CA LEU A 140 14.18 0.08 -7.71
C LEU A 140 14.09 1.50 -7.11
N LEU A 141 12.99 1.82 -6.43
CA LEU A 141 12.80 3.05 -5.68
C LEU A 141 13.43 2.99 -4.28
N ILE A 142 13.44 1.82 -3.64
CA ILE A 142 13.94 1.61 -2.27
C ILE A 142 15.47 1.52 -2.22
N VAL A 143 16.12 1.02 -3.28
CA VAL A 143 17.58 0.84 -3.33
C VAL A 143 18.28 2.22 -3.19
N LYS A 144 18.90 2.46 -2.02
CA LYS A 144 19.44 3.74 -1.58
C LYS A 144 20.81 4.06 -2.20
N ASP A 145 21.02 5.34 -2.55
CA ASP A 145 22.34 5.96 -2.53
C ASP A 145 22.22 7.43 -2.09
N THR A 146 21.33 8.20 -2.72
CA THR A 146 20.80 9.49 -2.25
C THR A 146 19.54 9.73 -3.05
N ALA A 147 18.35 9.64 -2.46
CA ALA A 147 17.10 9.81 -3.21
C ALA A 147 16.91 11.29 -3.58
N ASN A 148 17.58 11.75 -4.64
CA ASN A 148 17.21 12.97 -5.31
C ASN A 148 15.86 12.72 -6.00
N TRP A 149 14.88 13.60 -5.76
CA TRP A 149 13.53 13.42 -6.26
C TRP A 149 13.49 13.25 -7.79
N ALA A 150 14.35 13.95 -8.52
CA ALA A 150 14.43 13.88 -9.98
C ALA A 150 14.59 12.42 -10.46
N ASP A 151 15.44 11.65 -9.79
CA ASP A 151 15.81 10.28 -10.19
C ASP A 151 14.75 9.23 -9.85
N VAL A 152 13.79 9.56 -8.97
CA VAL A 152 12.74 8.65 -8.49
C VAL A 152 11.34 9.04 -8.97
N SER A 153 11.14 10.31 -9.35
CA SER A 153 9.83 10.90 -9.66
C SER A 153 9.06 10.16 -10.75
N HIS A 154 9.76 9.71 -11.80
CA HIS A 154 9.15 8.97 -12.91
C HIS A 154 8.57 7.63 -12.44
N LEU A 155 9.39 6.84 -11.76
CA LEU A 155 8.99 5.53 -11.23
C LEU A 155 7.90 5.67 -10.16
N TYR A 156 8.00 6.70 -9.30
CA TYR A 156 6.98 6.95 -8.29
C TYR A 156 5.63 7.32 -8.91
N SER A 157 5.64 8.09 -10.00
CA SER A 157 4.42 8.44 -10.77
C SER A 157 3.75 7.22 -11.40
N VAL A 158 4.54 6.20 -11.81
CA VAL A 158 4.00 4.92 -12.26
C VAL A 158 3.24 4.24 -11.12
N LEU A 159 3.79 4.16 -9.91
CA LEU A 159 3.07 3.59 -8.76
C LEU A 159 1.77 4.35 -8.47
N LEU A 160 1.81 5.69 -8.47
CA LEU A 160 0.62 6.54 -8.25
C LEU A 160 -0.46 6.27 -9.30
N GLY A 161 -0.08 6.06 -10.57
CA GLY A 161 -1.02 5.74 -11.64
C GLY A 161 -1.81 4.44 -11.43
N PHE A 162 -1.23 3.47 -10.71
CA PHE A 162 -1.89 2.20 -10.38
C PHE A 162 -2.69 2.23 -9.06
N MET A 163 -2.70 3.36 -8.32
CA MET A 163 -3.46 3.47 -7.06
C MET A 163 -4.97 3.32 -7.23
N VAL A 164 -5.48 3.55 -8.45
CA VAL A 164 -6.91 3.49 -8.78
C VAL A 164 -7.23 2.42 -9.83
N ASP A 165 -6.31 1.48 -10.09
CA ASP A 165 -6.52 0.41 -11.07
C ASP A 165 -7.83 -0.39 -10.80
N SER A 166 -8.55 -0.78 -11.84
CA SER A 166 -9.80 -1.52 -11.65
C SER A 166 -9.59 -2.90 -11.02
N ARG A 167 -8.39 -3.49 -11.17
CA ARG A 167 -8.05 -4.83 -10.70
C ARG A 167 -7.56 -4.78 -9.25
N PRO A 168 -8.27 -5.39 -8.27
CA PRO A 168 -7.93 -5.26 -6.85
C PRO A 168 -6.52 -5.73 -6.49
N LYS A 169 -6.01 -6.79 -7.12
CA LYS A 169 -4.65 -7.30 -6.87
C LYS A 169 -3.58 -6.30 -7.30
N VAL A 170 -3.77 -5.63 -8.44
CA VAL A 170 -2.84 -4.62 -8.97
C VAL A 170 -2.84 -3.39 -8.06
N ARG A 171 -4.02 -2.88 -7.69
CA ARG A 171 -4.11 -1.74 -6.75
C ARG A 171 -3.44 -2.02 -5.42
N ARG A 172 -3.78 -3.15 -4.78
CA ARG A 172 -3.20 -3.53 -3.48
C ARG A 172 -1.68 -3.57 -3.57
N GLN A 173 -1.13 -4.11 -4.66
CA GLN A 173 0.31 -4.11 -4.86
C GLN A 173 0.89 -2.70 -5.00
N SER A 174 0.23 -1.80 -5.74
CA SER A 174 0.64 -0.38 -5.82
C SER A 174 0.64 0.27 -4.43
N HIS A 175 -0.43 0.10 -3.65
CA HIS A 175 -0.55 0.66 -2.30
C HIS A 175 0.57 0.17 -1.38
N THR A 176 0.84 -1.14 -1.39
CA THR A 176 1.96 -1.75 -0.66
C THR A 176 3.31 -1.16 -1.08
N CYS A 177 3.58 -1.06 -2.39
CA CYS A 177 4.82 -0.48 -2.88
C CYS A 177 4.99 0.99 -2.47
N ILE A 178 3.91 1.78 -2.52
CA ILE A 178 3.94 3.19 -2.11
C ILE A 178 4.28 3.31 -0.62
N ARG A 179 3.63 2.51 0.24
CA ARG A 179 3.95 2.44 1.67
C ARG A 179 5.42 2.13 1.90
N ASP A 180 5.94 1.07 1.28
CA ASP A 180 7.32 0.62 1.49
C ASP A 180 8.33 1.67 0.99
N VAL A 181 8.00 2.37 -0.11
CA VAL A 181 8.79 3.49 -0.62
C VAL A 181 8.78 4.68 0.34
N LEU A 182 7.61 5.08 0.86
CA LEU A 182 7.52 6.16 1.87
C LEU A 182 8.33 5.84 3.13
N GLN A 183 8.27 4.59 3.59
CA GLN A 183 9.07 4.12 4.71
C GLN A 183 10.58 4.20 4.40
N SER A 184 10.98 3.85 3.17
CA SER A 184 12.39 3.94 2.75
C SER A 184 12.89 5.39 2.65
N PHE A 185 12.00 6.32 2.32
CA PHE A 185 12.28 7.75 2.15
C PHE A 185 12.32 8.53 3.48
N GLN A 186 12.00 7.89 4.61
CA GLN A 186 12.13 8.53 5.94
C GLN A 186 13.55 9.09 6.14
N GLY A 187 13.62 10.35 6.56
CA GLY A 187 14.88 11.07 6.75
C GLY A 187 15.58 11.55 5.47
N THR A 188 14.94 11.43 4.30
CA THR A 188 15.48 11.91 3.02
C THR A 188 14.68 13.09 2.44
N SER A 189 15.28 13.84 1.51
CA SER A 189 14.61 14.94 0.81
C SER A 189 13.48 14.48 -0.13
N ALA A 190 13.45 13.20 -0.52
CA ALA A 190 12.41 12.64 -1.37
C ALA A 190 11.05 12.46 -0.66
N LEU A 191 11.01 12.47 0.68
CA LEU A 191 9.79 12.24 1.44
C LEU A 191 8.73 13.32 1.19
N ALA A 192 9.15 14.59 1.09
CA ALA A 192 8.25 15.72 0.87
C ALA A 192 7.51 15.63 -0.46
N PRO A 193 8.19 15.52 -1.61
CA PRO A 193 7.51 15.40 -2.89
C PRO A 193 6.76 14.06 -3.05
N ALA A 194 7.21 12.97 -2.42
CA ALA A 194 6.45 11.71 -2.41
C ALA A 194 5.10 11.86 -1.68
N SER A 195 5.13 12.45 -0.48
CA SER A 195 3.91 12.75 0.30
C SER A 195 2.98 13.70 -0.47
N GLU A 196 3.56 14.74 -1.10
CA GLU A 196 2.82 15.67 -1.95
C GLU A 196 2.13 14.98 -3.13
N GLY A 197 2.80 14.01 -3.77
CA GLY A 197 2.26 13.24 -4.88
C GLY A 197 0.96 12.50 -4.52
N ILE A 198 0.92 11.89 -3.33
CA ILE A 198 -0.30 11.23 -2.80
C ILE A 198 -1.39 12.27 -2.53
N THR A 199 -1.06 13.39 -1.88
CA THR A 199 -2.03 14.45 -1.60
C THR A 199 -2.62 15.02 -2.88
N LYS A 200 -1.79 15.33 -3.89
CA LYS A 200 -2.25 15.81 -5.20
C LYS A 200 -3.09 14.78 -5.95
N ALA A 201 -2.74 13.50 -5.86
CA ALA A 201 -3.57 12.43 -6.41
C ALA A 201 -4.95 12.46 -5.74
N PHE A 202 -5.01 12.47 -4.41
CA PHE A 202 -6.28 12.51 -3.69
C PHE A 202 -7.13 13.72 -4.05
N GLU A 203 -6.55 14.93 -4.06
CA GLU A 203 -7.22 16.17 -4.47
C GLU A 203 -7.80 16.08 -5.89
N ARG A 204 -7.01 15.54 -6.83
CA ARG A 204 -7.45 15.36 -8.23
C ARG A 204 -8.69 14.48 -8.33
N TYR A 205 -8.71 13.33 -7.65
CA TYR A 205 -9.87 12.43 -7.72
C TYR A 205 -11.06 12.94 -6.92
N LEU A 206 -10.85 13.69 -5.83
CA LEU A 206 -11.93 14.41 -5.15
C LEU A 206 -12.61 15.43 -6.09
N LEU A 207 -11.82 16.18 -6.87
CA LEU A 207 -12.36 17.11 -7.88
C LEU A 207 -13.11 16.38 -8.99
N PHE A 208 -12.65 15.20 -9.42
CA PHE A 208 -13.36 14.40 -10.42
C PHE A 208 -14.67 13.81 -9.89
N ALA A 209 -14.71 13.41 -8.62
CA ALA A 209 -15.93 12.90 -7.99
C ALA A 209 -16.95 14.00 -7.65
N GLY A 210 -16.49 15.22 -7.34
CA GLY A 210 -17.35 16.36 -7.00
C GLY A 210 -17.67 17.31 -8.16
N GLY A 211 -17.08 17.08 -9.34
CA GLY A 211 -17.34 17.87 -10.53
C GLY A 211 -18.73 17.57 -11.11
N SER A 212 -19.50 18.62 -11.42
CA SER A 212 -20.79 18.52 -12.12
C SER A 212 -20.59 18.10 -13.59
N GLY A 213 -20.08 16.89 -13.82
CA GLY A 213 -20.01 16.27 -15.14
C GLY A 213 -21.42 15.84 -15.57
N ALA A 214 -21.79 16.12 -16.82
CA ALA A 214 -23.13 15.85 -17.36
C ALA A 214 -23.52 14.34 -17.43
N ASN A 215 -22.66 13.43 -16.98
CA ASN A 215 -22.78 11.98 -17.15
C ASN A 215 -22.65 11.24 -15.80
N ALA A 216 -23.74 10.65 -15.32
CA ALA A 216 -23.79 9.90 -14.04
C ALA A 216 -22.83 8.67 -13.97
N THR A 217 -22.40 8.15 -15.12
CA THR A 217 -21.42 7.06 -15.22
C THR A 217 -20.00 7.50 -14.88
N GLU A 218 -19.64 8.76 -15.13
CA GLU A 218 -18.31 9.29 -14.80
C GLU A 218 -18.23 9.69 -13.32
N GLU A 219 -19.32 10.20 -12.75
CA GLU A 219 -19.43 10.56 -11.34
C GLU A 219 -19.31 9.33 -10.43
N SER A 220 -20.00 8.23 -10.76
CA SER A 220 -19.91 6.96 -10.01
C SER A 220 -18.53 6.31 -10.09
N LYS A 221 -17.84 6.45 -11.24
CA LYS A 221 -16.45 6.00 -11.40
C LYS A 221 -15.50 6.85 -10.56
N GLY A 222 -15.63 8.18 -10.59
CA GLY A 222 -14.82 9.09 -9.79
C GLY A 222 -14.96 8.83 -8.29
N ALA A 223 -16.19 8.63 -7.80
CA ALA A 223 -16.45 8.27 -6.41
C ALA A 223 -15.78 6.94 -6.01
N GLN A 224 -15.80 5.95 -6.90
CA GLN A 224 -15.11 4.68 -6.67
C GLN A 224 -13.59 4.83 -6.60
N GLU A 225 -12.99 5.65 -7.46
CA GLU A 225 -11.56 5.95 -7.46
C GLU A 225 -11.12 6.69 -6.18
N VAL A 226 -11.97 7.58 -5.65
CA VAL A 226 -11.77 8.21 -4.33
C VAL A 226 -11.71 7.14 -3.23
N LEU A 227 -12.63 6.17 -3.23
CA LEU A 227 -12.61 5.06 -2.25
C LEU A 227 -11.32 4.23 -2.36
N TYR A 228 -10.79 4.03 -3.57
CA TYR A 228 -9.53 3.33 -3.78
C TYR A 228 -8.33 4.08 -3.22
N ILE A 229 -8.34 5.42 -3.28
CA ILE A 229 -7.29 6.22 -2.64
C ILE A 229 -7.45 6.20 -1.12
N LEU A 230 -8.68 6.28 -0.59
CA LEU A 230 -8.91 6.13 0.85
C LEU A 230 -8.39 4.77 1.38
N ASP A 231 -8.51 3.68 0.61
CA ASP A 231 -7.88 2.40 0.95
C ASP A 231 -6.36 2.52 1.09
N SER A 232 -5.71 3.23 0.16
CA SER A 232 -4.26 3.40 0.17
C SER A 232 -3.76 4.23 1.34
N LEU A 233 -4.55 5.22 1.77
CA LEU A 233 -4.19 6.14 2.84
C LEU A 233 -4.08 5.41 4.18
N LYS A 234 -4.84 4.33 4.41
CA LYS A 234 -4.67 3.48 5.59
C LYS A 234 -3.23 2.99 5.76
N GLU A 235 -2.60 2.59 4.67
CA GLU A 235 -1.23 2.05 4.67
C GLU A 235 -0.17 3.16 4.60
N CYS A 236 -0.45 4.24 3.87
CA CYS A 236 0.56 5.26 3.53
C CYS A 236 0.64 6.40 4.55
N LEU A 237 -0.49 6.80 5.14
CA LEU A 237 -0.62 8.03 5.93
C LEU A 237 0.33 8.08 7.14
N PRO A 238 0.60 6.98 7.87
CA PRO A 238 1.59 6.98 8.96
C PRO A 238 3.03 7.30 8.55
N PHE A 239 3.36 7.15 7.25
CA PHE A 239 4.69 7.39 6.71
C PHE A 239 4.78 8.73 5.94
N MET A 240 3.71 9.51 5.86
CA MET A 240 3.73 10.80 5.18
C MET A 240 4.31 11.90 6.07
N LEU A 241 4.86 12.95 5.45
CA LEU A 241 5.24 14.16 6.19
C LEU A 241 4.03 14.86 6.81
N MET A 242 4.21 15.35 8.04
CA MET A 242 3.15 15.95 8.87
C MET A 242 2.33 17.02 8.13
N LYS A 243 2.98 17.88 7.34
CA LYS A 243 2.31 18.90 6.51
C LYS A 243 1.23 18.30 5.62
N TYR A 244 1.56 17.22 4.91
CA TYR A 244 0.66 16.58 3.94
C TYR A 244 -0.37 15.69 4.62
N MET A 245 0.01 14.99 5.69
CA MET A 245 -0.94 14.27 6.55
C MET A 245 -2.02 15.22 7.08
N THR A 246 -1.63 16.41 7.56
CA THR A 246 -2.55 17.43 8.05
C THR A 246 -3.56 17.85 6.98
N THR A 247 -3.12 18.00 5.73
CA THR A 247 -4.02 18.30 4.60
C THR A 247 -5.01 17.16 4.34
N ILE A 248 -4.54 15.91 4.32
CA ILE A 248 -5.42 14.73 4.15
C ILE A 248 -6.47 14.65 5.26
N LEU A 249 -6.08 14.90 6.52
CA LEU A 249 -7.00 14.88 7.66
C LEU A 249 -8.07 15.99 7.56
N LYS A 250 -7.73 17.15 7.01
CA LYS A 250 -8.73 18.19 6.71
C LYS A 250 -9.75 17.73 5.68
N TYR A 251 -9.31 17.03 4.62
CA TYR A 251 -10.24 16.43 3.65
C TYR A 251 -11.11 15.33 4.27
N PHE A 252 -10.57 14.53 5.20
CA PHE A 252 -11.38 13.55 5.94
C PHE A 252 -12.52 14.24 6.69
N LYS A 253 -12.29 15.41 7.30
CA LYS A 253 -13.33 16.17 8.00
C LYS A 253 -14.48 16.52 7.06
N THR A 254 -14.16 17.09 5.89
CA THR A 254 -15.16 17.42 4.86
C THR A 254 -15.89 16.18 4.33
N LEU A 255 -15.19 15.07 4.13
CA LEU A 255 -15.80 13.83 3.65
C LEU A 255 -16.72 13.17 4.68
N LEU A 256 -16.44 13.30 5.98
CA LEU A 256 -17.31 12.80 7.04
C LEU A 256 -18.66 13.55 7.09
N GLU A 257 -18.72 14.80 6.63
CA GLU A 257 -19.97 15.58 6.54
C GLU A 257 -20.98 14.95 5.58
N LEU A 258 -20.52 14.14 4.61
CA LEU A 258 -21.38 13.41 3.67
C LEU A 258 -22.16 12.26 4.33
N GLN A 259 -21.75 11.83 5.53
CA GLN A 259 -22.34 10.75 6.32
C GLN A 259 -22.48 9.40 5.59
N GLN A 260 -21.66 9.17 4.56
CA GLN A 260 -21.67 7.94 3.77
C GLN A 260 -20.95 6.81 4.51
N PRO A 261 -21.61 5.67 4.86
CA PRO A 261 -21.00 4.60 5.67
C PRO A 261 -19.70 4.05 5.08
N VAL A 262 -19.66 3.89 3.75
CA VAL A 262 -18.48 3.36 3.04
C VAL A 262 -17.29 4.31 3.17
N VAL A 263 -17.51 5.62 3.07
CA VAL A 263 -16.46 6.65 3.21
C VAL A 263 -15.99 6.72 4.67
N THR A 264 -16.94 6.79 5.61
CA THR A 264 -16.65 6.83 7.04
C THR A 264 -15.80 5.64 7.46
N ARG A 265 -16.14 4.41 7.01
CA ARG A 265 -15.37 3.20 7.33
C ARG A 265 -13.90 3.32 6.94
N ARG A 266 -13.60 3.80 5.73
CA ARG A 266 -12.22 3.94 5.22
C ARG A 266 -11.43 5.04 5.93
N ILE A 267 -12.11 6.13 6.29
CA ILE A 267 -11.53 7.18 7.13
C ILE A 267 -11.19 6.62 8.51
N THR A 268 -12.12 5.92 9.17
CA THR A 268 -11.93 5.29 10.48
C THR A 268 -10.78 4.28 10.45
N ASP A 269 -10.68 3.45 9.40
CA ASP A 269 -9.56 2.50 9.23
C ASP A 269 -8.20 3.24 9.11
N SER A 270 -8.17 4.37 8.40
CA SER A 270 -6.95 5.19 8.25
C SER A 270 -6.55 5.88 9.54
N LEU A 271 -7.51 6.42 10.30
CA LEU A 271 -7.24 7.02 11.61
C LEU A 271 -6.74 5.98 12.61
N ASN A 272 -7.28 4.76 12.56
CA ASN A 272 -6.80 3.67 13.40
C ASN A 272 -5.34 3.33 13.12
N ALA A 273 -4.95 3.27 11.85
CA ALA A 273 -3.56 3.04 11.45
C ALA A 273 -2.62 4.13 11.96
N ILE A 274 -3.03 5.40 11.89
CA ILE A 274 -2.28 6.54 12.45
C ILE A 274 -2.12 6.38 13.97
N CYS A 275 -3.20 6.10 14.69
CA CYS A 275 -3.20 6.05 16.16
C CYS A 275 -2.35 4.88 16.69
N LEU A 276 -2.30 3.76 15.97
CA LEU A 276 -1.48 2.60 16.32
C LEU A 276 0.01 2.80 16.04
N HIS A 277 0.40 3.81 15.25
CA HIS A 277 1.81 4.02 14.91
C HIS A 277 2.58 4.65 16.10
N PRO A 278 3.61 3.96 16.64
CA PRO A 278 4.16 4.28 17.97
C PRO A 278 4.88 5.62 18.05
N THR A 279 5.58 6.05 16.99
CA THR A 279 6.54 7.17 17.03
C THR A 279 6.16 8.35 16.13
N MET A 280 4.88 8.53 15.82
CA MET A 280 4.43 9.61 14.95
C MET A 280 4.00 10.85 15.74
N ASP A 281 4.52 12.01 15.36
CA ASP A 281 3.95 13.32 15.68
C ASP A 281 2.73 13.56 14.79
N ILE A 282 1.59 13.86 15.39
CA ILE A 282 0.29 13.94 14.71
C ILE A 282 -0.32 15.32 15.01
N PRO A 283 -1.07 15.94 14.07
CA PRO A 283 -1.89 17.11 14.37
C PRO A 283 -3.01 16.72 15.35
N ASP A 284 -2.71 16.82 16.64
CA ASP A 284 -3.52 16.47 17.79
C ASP A 284 -4.91 17.11 17.78
N GLU A 285 -5.00 18.42 17.50
CA GLU A 285 -6.26 19.17 17.38
C GLU A 285 -7.19 18.59 16.30
N ILE A 286 -6.66 18.38 15.10
CA ILE A 286 -7.45 17.90 13.95
C ILE A 286 -7.84 16.43 14.16
N LEU A 287 -6.92 15.61 14.69
CA LEU A 287 -7.22 14.22 15.01
C LEU A 287 -8.33 14.13 16.06
N LEU A 288 -8.27 14.93 17.13
CA LEU A 288 -9.29 14.94 18.17
C LEU A 288 -10.67 15.32 17.61
N ASP A 289 -10.73 16.37 16.79
CA ASP A 289 -11.96 16.80 16.13
C ASP A 289 -12.55 15.67 15.26
N LEU A 290 -11.72 14.96 14.48
CA LEU A 290 -12.14 13.83 13.66
C LEU A 290 -12.67 12.66 14.50
N LEU A 291 -11.99 12.32 15.60
CA LEU A 291 -12.45 11.29 16.54
C LEU A 291 -13.81 11.68 17.16
N CYS A 292 -14.01 12.95 17.53
CA CYS A 292 -15.30 13.44 17.98
C CYS A 292 -16.38 13.32 16.89
N SER A 293 -16.08 13.67 15.64
CA SER A 293 -17.02 13.52 14.51
C SER A 293 -17.43 12.06 14.30
N ILE A 294 -16.49 11.12 14.40
CA ILE A 294 -16.76 9.68 14.28
C ILE A 294 -17.60 9.19 15.47
N ALA A 295 -17.31 9.63 16.69
CA ALA A 295 -18.11 9.30 17.86
C ALA A 295 -19.57 9.75 17.69
N VAL A 296 -19.78 10.98 17.23
CA VAL A 296 -21.13 11.50 16.94
C VAL A 296 -21.80 10.68 15.85
N TYR A 297 -21.12 10.44 14.72
CA TYR A 297 -21.66 9.64 13.60
C TYR A 297 -22.10 8.24 14.06
N ALA A 298 -21.24 7.54 14.81
CA ALA A 298 -21.53 6.19 15.26
C ALA A 298 -22.64 6.15 16.33
N SER A 299 -22.87 7.25 17.09
CA SER A 299 -23.99 7.32 18.03
C SER A 299 -25.35 7.40 17.34
N THR A 300 -25.40 8.04 16.16
CA THR A 300 -26.66 8.30 15.45
C THR A 300 -26.96 7.28 14.37
N ASN A 301 -25.92 6.74 13.72
CA ASN A 301 -26.08 6.00 12.46
C ASN A 301 -25.66 4.52 12.55
N GLU A 302 -24.85 4.13 13.55
CA GLU A 302 -24.36 2.76 13.64
C GLU A 302 -25.32 1.88 14.45
N THR A 303 -25.60 0.67 13.96
CA THR A 303 -26.47 -0.31 14.65
C THR A 303 -25.78 -1.65 14.86
N SER A 304 -24.62 -1.88 14.23
CA SER A 304 -23.84 -3.10 14.39
C SER A 304 -22.92 -3.04 15.62
N ALA A 305 -23.02 -4.07 16.47
CA ALA A 305 -22.15 -4.23 17.62
C ALA A 305 -20.66 -4.31 17.23
N ASP A 306 -20.33 -4.90 16.08
CA ASP A 306 -18.94 -5.02 15.60
C ASP A 306 -18.35 -3.66 15.24
N ASN A 307 -19.13 -2.82 14.54
CA ASN A 307 -18.71 -1.48 14.16
C ASN A 307 -18.63 -0.54 15.38
N MET A 308 -19.56 -0.65 16.32
CA MET A 308 -19.47 0.07 17.60
C MET A 308 -18.23 -0.34 18.39
N THR A 309 -17.93 -1.65 18.45
CA THR A 309 -16.74 -2.17 19.13
C THR A 309 -15.45 -1.67 18.48
N PHE A 310 -15.40 -1.69 17.15
CA PHE A 310 -14.27 -1.15 16.39
C PHE A 310 -14.09 0.35 16.64
N THR A 311 -15.18 1.12 16.62
CA THR A 311 -15.16 2.57 16.88
C THR A 311 -14.73 2.87 18.32
N ALA A 312 -15.23 2.11 19.30
CA ALA A 312 -14.82 2.26 20.69
C ALA A 312 -13.31 2.00 20.87
N ARG A 313 -12.75 0.97 20.20
CA ARG A 313 -11.31 0.71 20.21
C ARG A 313 -10.51 1.83 19.55
N LEU A 314 -10.98 2.37 18.42
CA LEU A 314 -10.35 3.53 17.79
C LEU A 314 -10.33 4.73 18.74
N LEU A 315 -11.47 5.04 19.37
CA LEU A 315 -11.58 6.16 20.30
C LEU A 315 -10.64 5.98 21.50
N ASP A 316 -10.54 4.76 22.05
CA ASP A 316 -9.60 4.44 23.12
C ASP A 316 -8.14 4.69 22.71
N VAL A 317 -7.69 4.04 21.63
CA VAL A 317 -6.29 4.15 21.15
C VAL A 317 -5.97 5.59 20.74
N GLY A 318 -6.90 6.26 20.04
CA GLY A 318 -6.73 7.63 19.59
C GLY A 318 -6.65 8.63 20.73
N LEU A 319 -7.53 8.52 21.75
CA LEU A 319 -7.48 9.39 22.92
C LEU A 319 -6.23 9.15 23.77
N LYS A 320 -5.78 7.89 23.94
CA LYS A 320 -4.49 7.58 24.60
C LYS A 320 -3.33 8.26 23.89
N LYS A 321 -3.31 8.18 22.55
CA LYS A 321 -2.28 8.80 21.71
C LYS A 321 -2.29 10.33 21.87
N ILE A 322 -3.44 10.97 21.73
CA ILE A 322 -3.56 12.44 21.88
C ILE A 322 -3.19 12.87 23.29
N TYR A 323 -3.62 12.14 24.34
CA TYR A 323 -3.27 12.46 25.72
C TYR A 323 -1.76 12.47 25.97
N SER A 324 -1.04 11.52 25.36
CA SER A 324 0.42 11.46 25.45
C SER A 324 1.12 12.64 24.77
N LEU A 325 0.47 13.28 23.78
CA LEU A 325 1.00 14.42 23.04
C LEU A 325 0.58 15.77 23.69
N ASN A 326 -0.69 15.90 24.05
CA ASN A 326 -1.29 17.11 24.57
C ASN A 326 -2.41 16.80 25.57
N ARG A 327 -2.06 16.80 26.86
CA ARG A 327 -3.01 16.50 27.95
C ARG A 327 -4.19 17.49 28.01
N GLN A 328 -3.92 18.78 27.80
CA GLN A 328 -4.92 19.83 28.02
C GLN A 328 -6.07 19.77 27.01
N ILE A 329 -5.78 19.43 25.75
CA ILE A 329 -6.80 19.40 24.72
C ILE A 329 -7.79 18.23 24.89
N CYS A 330 -7.31 17.08 25.38
CA CYS A 330 -8.17 15.94 25.67
C CYS A 330 -9.21 16.26 26.73
N VAL A 331 -8.84 17.00 27.79
CA VAL A 331 -9.75 17.32 28.91
C VAL A 331 -10.98 18.11 28.43
N VAL A 332 -10.81 19.00 27.45
CA VAL A 332 -11.91 19.85 26.95
C VAL A 332 -12.93 19.07 26.12
N LYS A 333 -12.49 18.11 25.31
CA LYS A 333 -13.36 17.37 24.36
C LYS A 333 -13.76 15.98 24.86
N LEU A 334 -13.16 15.52 25.95
CA LEU A 334 -13.46 14.26 26.64
C LEU A 334 -14.97 14.01 26.83
N PRO A 335 -15.77 15.00 27.29
CA PRO A 335 -17.19 14.77 27.59
C PRO A 335 -18.01 14.30 26.38
N ILE A 336 -17.67 14.78 25.18
CA ILE A 336 -18.37 14.41 23.95
C ILE A 336 -18.18 12.91 23.69
N VAL A 337 -16.92 12.44 23.69
CA VAL A 337 -16.59 11.04 23.44
C VAL A 337 -17.20 10.12 24.51
N PHE A 338 -17.17 10.54 25.78
CA PHE A 338 -17.74 9.76 26.88
C PHE A 338 -19.27 9.67 26.85
N SER A 339 -19.96 10.72 26.43
CA SER A 339 -21.41 10.69 26.26
C SER A 339 -21.86 9.65 25.22
N THR A 340 -21.13 9.57 24.10
CA THR A 340 -21.32 8.54 23.06
C THR A 340 -21.09 7.14 23.60
N LEU A 341 -19.94 6.89 24.23
CA LEU A 341 -19.58 5.56 24.75
C LEU A 341 -20.56 5.07 25.82
N LYS A 342 -21.03 5.98 26.69
CA LYS A 342 -22.06 5.68 27.69
C LYS A 342 -23.37 5.22 27.05
N GLY A 343 -23.78 5.85 25.94
CA GLY A 343 -24.98 5.45 25.19
C GLY A 343 -24.90 4.01 24.70
N TRP A 344 -23.79 3.61 24.09
CA TRP A 344 -23.60 2.23 23.59
C TRP A 344 -23.52 1.19 24.70
N MET A 345 -22.95 1.56 25.85
CA MET A 345 -22.86 0.68 27.02
C MET A 345 -24.24 0.26 27.54
N LEU A 346 -25.21 1.19 27.52
CA LEU A 346 -26.60 0.90 27.92
C LEU A 346 -27.34 0.02 26.91
N ILE A 347 -26.94 0.06 25.63
CA ILE A 347 -27.65 -0.65 24.55
C ILE A 347 -27.09 -2.07 24.33
N PHE A 348 -25.77 -2.26 24.39
CA PHE A 348 -25.12 -3.51 23.95
C PHE A 348 -24.20 -4.19 24.98
N GLY A 349 -24.06 -3.66 26.21
CA GLY A 349 -23.27 -4.33 27.25
C GLY A 349 -21.77 -4.49 26.90
N ILE A 350 -21.21 -3.58 26.10
CA ILE A 350 -19.79 -3.57 25.69
C ILE A 350 -18.92 -3.18 26.91
N MET A 351 -18.70 -4.11 27.84
CA MET A 351 -18.01 -3.82 29.11
C MET A 351 -16.48 -3.85 29.05
N ALA A 352 -15.87 -4.74 28.24
CA ALA A 352 -14.43 -5.02 28.33
C ALA A 352 -13.53 -3.87 27.85
N ASN A 353 -13.78 -3.28 26.68
CA ASN A 353 -12.96 -2.16 26.16
C ASN A 353 -13.26 -0.83 26.88
N VAL A 354 -14.43 -0.72 27.51
CA VAL A 354 -14.86 0.50 28.22
C VAL A 354 -14.27 0.56 29.63
N PHE A 355 -13.95 -0.59 30.25
CA PHE A 355 -13.24 -0.61 31.53
C PHE A 355 -11.87 0.07 31.42
N ASP A 356 -11.14 -0.14 30.32
CA ASP A 356 -9.89 0.56 30.03
C ASP A 356 -10.11 2.06 29.75
N CYS A 357 -11.21 2.44 29.07
CA CYS A 357 -11.61 3.84 28.91
C CYS A 357 -12.03 4.53 30.22
N LEU A 358 -12.68 3.81 31.13
CA LEU A 358 -13.05 4.28 32.48
C LEU A 358 -11.82 4.38 33.39
N LEU A 359 -10.88 3.45 33.26
CA LEU A 359 -9.58 3.49 33.93
C LEU A 359 -8.77 4.69 33.43
N LEU A 360 -8.79 4.96 32.13
CA LEU A 360 -8.31 6.22 31.55
C LEU A 360 -8.99 7.42 32.20
N LEU A 361 -10.31 7.43 32.34
CA LEU A 361 -11.06 8.53 32.99
C LEU A 361 -10.57 8.76 34.42
N LEU A 362 -10.30 7.69 35.17
CA LEU A 362 -9.69 7.75 36.51
C LEU A 362 -8.23 8.27 36.46
N VAL A 363 -7.47 7.94 35.41
CA VAL A 363 -6.14 8.49 35.14
C VAL A 363 -6.19 9.94 34.65
N PHE A 364 -7.27 10.37 34.00
CA PHE A 364 -7.51 11.73 33.53
C PHE A 364 -7.94 12.67 34.67
N LEU A 365 -8.70 12.15 35.64
CA LEU A 365 -9.23 12.86 36.81
C LEU A 365 -8.23 12.96 37.98
N CYS A 366 -7.18 12.14 37.99
CA CYS A 366 -6.01 12.24 38.88
C CYS A 366 -4.84 12.98 38.18
#